data_AF-A0A674N6B4-F1
#
_entry.id   AF-A0A674N6B4-F1
#
_cell.length_a   1.000
_cell.length_b   1.000
_cell.length_c   1.000
_cell.angle_alpha   90.00
_cell.angle_beta   90.00
_cell.angle_gamma   90.00
#
_symmetry.space_group_name_H-M   'P 1'
#
loop_
_entity.id
_entity.type
_entity.pdbx_description
1 polymer ?
#
loop_
_entity_poly.entity_id
_entity_poly.type
_entity_poly.pdbx_seq_one_letter_code
_entity_poly.pdbx_strand_id
1 'polypeptide(L)'
;MARMVKNNPQTTSEDLQGYLAADSVAVHWSTIQHNLHKERLYERVMQKKPFLHSRHKLSRLRYAKEHLNKPISFWNKILWTDAKKLNCLVTTRGRKRTQNSKKNTFFPQ
;
A
#
# COMPACT_ATOMS: atom_id res chain seq x y z
N MET A 1 12.79 1.61 -24.84
CA MET A 1 11.79 1.95 -23.80
C MET A 1 11.40 0.76 -22.92
N ALA A 2 10.78 -0.31 -23.44
CA ALA A 2 10.29 -1.43 -22.61
C ALA A 2 11.36 -2.10 -21.73
N ARG A 3 12.59 -2.26 -22.24
CA ARG A 3 13.73 -2.79 -21.45
C ARG A 3 14.10 -1.90 -20.26
N MET A 4 14.02 -0.58 -20.39
CA MET A 4 14.34 0.37 -19.32
C MET A 4 13.33 0.26 -18.18
N VAL A 5 12.03 0.21 -18.53
CA VAL A 5 10.94 0.04 -17.57
C VAL A 5 11.00 -1.34 -16.87
N LYS A 6 11.40 -2.40 -17.59
CA LYS A 6 11.59 -3.72 -16.98
C LYS A 6 12.76 -3.77 -15.98
N ASN A 7 13.85 -3.05 -16.27
CA ASN A 7 15.01 -2.98 -15.37
C ASN A 7 14.74 -2.11 -14.13
N ASN A 8 14.08 -0.96 -14.33
CA ASN A 8 13.66 -0.07 -13.25
C ASN A 8 12.15 0.21 -13.35
N PRO A 9 11.31 -0.52 -12.59
CA PRO A 9 9.86 -0.39 -12.66
C PRO A 9 9.32 0.92 -12.05
N GLN A 10 10.19 1.74 -11.44
CA GLN A 10 9.83 3.06 -10.91
C GLN A 10 10.02 4.19 -11.93
N THR A 11 10.53 3.89 -13.11
CA THR A 11 10.71 4.88 -14.18
C THR A 11 9.36 5.45 -14.61
N THR A 12 9.19 6.76 -14.55
CA THR A 12 7.96 7.44 -14.98
C THR A 12 7.95 7.68 -16.49
N SER A 13 6.78 8.00 -17.05
CA SER A 13 6.67 8.41 -18.46
C SER A 13 7.43 9.70 -18.75
N GLU A 14 7.56 10.59 -17.77
CA GLU A 14 8.33 11.84 -17.87
C GLU A 14 9.83 11.57 -17.91
N ASP A 15 10.33 10.66 -17.06
CA ASP A 15 11.73 10.21 -17.12
C ASP A 15 12.05 9.62 -18.51
N LEU A 16 11.15 8.78 -19.05
CA LEU A 16 11.29 8.22 -20.40
C LEU A 16 11.30 9.29 -21.48
N GLN A 17 10.50 10.34 -21.32
CA GLN A 17 10.49 11.47 -22.25
C GLN A 17 11.83 12.22 -22.21
N GLY A 18 12.39 12.43 -21.02
CA GLY A 18 13.71 13.04 -20.84
C GLY A 18 14.83 12.21 -21.47
N TYR A 19 14.83 10.88 -21.28
CA TYR A 19 15.81 10.00 -21.91
C TYR A 19 15.74 10.04 -23.45
N LEU A 20 14.53 10.06 -24.01
CA LEU A 20 14.35 10.14 -25.47
C LEU A 20 14.75 11.51 -26.02
N ALA A 21 14.46 12.59 -25.29
CA ALA A 21 14.88 13.94 -25.67
C ALA A 21 16.41 14.08 -25.67
N ALA A 22 17.11 13.41 -24.75
CA ALA A 22 18.57 13.34 -24.76
C ALA A 22 19.13 12.63 -26.00
N ASP A 23 18.42 11.60 -26.48
CA ASP A 23 18.73 10.90 -27.73
C ASP A 23 18.22 11.65 -28.98
N SER A 24 17.90 12.95 -28.85
CA SER A 24 17.36 13.83 -29.92
C SER A 24 15.98 13.44 -30.48
N VAL A 25 15.23 12.59 -29.78
CA VAL A 25 13.88 12.16 -30.18
C VAL A 25 12.82 12.85 -29.31
N ALA A 26 12.11 13.83 -29.88
CA ALA A 26 10.97 14.45 -29.23
C ALA A 26 9.72 13.56 -29.36
N VAL A 27 9.25 12.99 -28.24
CA VAL A 27 8.06 12.15 -28.18
C VAL A 27 7.07 12.72 -27.17
N HIS A 28 5.78 12.67 -27.48
CA HIS A 28 4.73 13.05 -26.54
C HIS A 28 4.44 11.91 -25.53
N TRP A 29 4.06 12.25 -24.30
CA TRP A 29 3.82 11.29 -23.22
C TRP A 29 2.81 10.19 -23.60
N SER A 30 1.76 10.53 -24.36
CA SER A 30 0.73 9.56 -24.77
C SER A 30 1.28 8.48 -25.71
N THR A 31 2.25 8.82 -26.56
CA THR A 31 2.91 7.86 -27.46
C THR A 31 3.76 6.88 -26.67
N ILE A 32 4.45 7.36 -25.63
CA ILE A 32 5.23 6.53 -24.70
C ILE A 32 4.30 5.55 -24.00
N GLN A 33 3.21 6.02 -23.40
CA GLN A 33 2.23 5.17 -22.72
C GLN A 33 1.57 4.15 -23.68
N HIS A 34 1.18 4.57 -24.88
CA HIS A 34 0.60 3.67 -25.88
C HIS A 34 1.58 2.54 -26.26
N ASN A 35 2.86 2.86 -26.42
CA ASN A 35 3.90 1.88 -26.70
C ASN A 35 4.08 0.90 -25.51
N LEU A 36 4.10 1.41 -24.26
CA LEU A 36 4.15 0.58 -23.06
C LEU A 36 2.94 -0.35 -22.93
N HIS A 37 1.74 0.14 -23.26
CA HIS A 37 0.51 -0.66 -23.23
C HIS A 37 0.51 -1.78 -24.29
N LYS A 38 1.08 -1.56 -25.48
CA LYS A 38 1.30 -2.62 -26.49
C LYS A 38 2.13 -3.77 -25.92
N GLU A 39 3.12 -3.44 -25.09
CA GLU A 39 3.98 -4.38 -24.36
C GLU A 39 3.35 -4.91 -23.06
N ARG A 40 2.08 -4.60 -22.79
CA ARG A 40 1.33 -4.97 -21.57
C ARG A 40 1.97 -4.44 -20.27
N LEU A 41 2.71 -3.34 -20.35
CA LEU A 41 3.28 -2.63 -19.22
C LEU A 41 2.34 -1.50 -18.81
N TYR A 42 1.76 -1.64 -17.61
CA TYR A 42 0.83 -0.67 -17.04
C TYR A 42 1.42 -0.03 -15.80
N GLU A 43 0.98 1.19 -15.51
CA GLU A 43 1.27 1.86 -14.26
C GLU A 43 0.73 1.06 -13.06
N ARG A 44 1.52 0.96 -12.00
CA ARG A 44 1.15 0.24 -10.77
C ARG A 44 1.61 1.01 -9.54
N VAL A 45 0.79 1.01 -8.50
CA VAL A 45 1.17 1.56 -7.20
C VAL A 45 1.96 0.53 -6.41
N MET A 46 3.13 0.93 -5.91
CA MET A 46 3.94 0.07 -5.04
C MET A 46 3.22 -0.17 -3.71
N GLN A 47 3.03 -1.44 -3.35
CA GLN A 47 2.46 -1.81 -2.06
C GLN A 47 3.49 -1.68 -0.93
N LYS A 48 3.08 -1.08 0.20
CA LYS A 48 3.90 -1.05 1.42
C LYS A 48 4.02 -2.47 1.97
N LYS A 49 5.25 -2.96 2.12
CA LYS A 49 5.55 -4.29 2.67
C LYS A 49 6.50 -4.15 3.85
N PRO A 50 6.39 -5.00 4.89
CA PRO A 50 7.36 -4.99 5.97
C PRO A 50 8.74 -5.36 5.41
N PHE A 51 9.77 -4.66 5.88
CA PHE A 51 11.14 -4.98 5.52
C PHE A 51 11.55 -6.31 6.19
N LEU A 52 11.95 -7.29 5.39
CA LEU A 52 12.35 -8.60 5.88
C LEU A 52 13.85 -8.82 5.66
N HIS A 53 14.58 -9.04 6.75
CA HIS A 53 15.95 -9.53 6.69
C HIS A 53 16.02 -10.95 6.14
N SER A 54 17.21 -11.31 5.63
CA SER A 54 17.50 -12.63 5.04
C SER A 54 17.14 -13.78 5.99
N ARG A 55 17.51 -13.67 7.27
CA ARG A 55 17.15 -14.66 8.31
C ARG A 55 15.64 -14.89 8.44
N HIS A 56 14.84 -13.82 8.35
CA HIS A 56 13.38 -13.91 8.46
C HIS A 56 12.78 -14.56 7.20
N LYS A 57 13.32 -14.26 6.01
CA LYS A 57 12.89 -14.91 4.75
C LYS A 57 13.15 -16.41 4.79
N LEU A 58 14.34 -16.82 5.23
CA LEU A 58 14.72 -18.24 5.35
C LEU A 58 13.84 -18.98 6.36
N SER A 59 13.65 -18.41 7.56
CA SER A 59 12.80 -18.99 8.58
C SER A 59 11.35 -19.14 8.11
N ARG A 60 10.78 -18.12 7.47
CA ARG A 60 9.42 -18.19 6.88
C ARG A 60 9.30 -19.24 5.78
N LEU A 61 10.30 -19.34 4.90
CA LEU A 61 10.31 -20.34 3.82
C LEU A 61 10.39 -21.75 4.38
N ARG A 62 11.24 -21.98 5.38
CA ARG A 62 11.37 -23.27 6.07
C ARG A 62 10.04 -23.67 6.72
N TYR A 63 9.44 -22.75 7.49
CA TYR A 63 8.13 -22.98 8.11
C TYR A 63 7.06 -23.33 7.08
N ALA A 64 6.97 -22.57 5.98
CA ALA A 64 6.00 -22.83 4.92
C ALA A 64 6.19 -24.20 4.26
N LYS A 65 7.44 -24.61 3.98
CA LYS A 65 7.74 -25.93 3.41
C LYS A 65 7.38 -27.07 4.35
N GLU A 66 7.71 -26.96 5.64
CA GLU A 66 7.42 -27.98 6.65
C GLU A 66 5.90 -28.17 6.88
N HIS A 67 5.12 -27.10 6.67
CA HIS A 67 3.69 -27.09 6.96
C HIS A 67 2.78 -27.18 5.72
N LEU A 68 3.35 -27.22 4.50
CA LEU A 68 2.59 -27.22 3.24
C LEU A 68 1.59 -28.39 3.14
N ASN A 69 2.01 -29.59 3.56
CA ASN A 69 1.23 -30.83 3.44
C ASN A 69 0.48 -31.21 4.74
N LYS A 70 0.37 -30.29 5.70
CA LYS A 70 -0.34 -30.59 6.96
C LYS A 70 -1.85 -30.64 6.71
N PRO A 71 -2.56 -31.65 7.25
CA PRO A 71 -4.00 -31.76 7.09
C PRO A 71 -4.72 -30.64 7.87
N ILE A 72 -5.95 -30.31 7.46
CA ILE A 72 -6.78 -29.27 8.11
C ILE A 72 -6.98 -29.56 9.60
N SER A 73 -7.09 -30.84 9.99
CA SER A 73 -7.23 -31.26 11.39
C SER A 73 -6.07 -30.84 12.28
N PHE A 74 -4.87 -30.63 11.73
CA PHE A 74 -3.73 -30.07 12.46
C PHE A 74 -3.96 -28.60 12.76
N TRP A 75 -4.35 -27.81 11.76
CA TRP A 75 -4.58 -26.36 11.88
C TRP A 75 -5.72 -26.02 12.84
N ASN A 76 -6.76 -26.85 12.90
CA ASN A 76 -7.89 -26.67 13.82
C ASN A 76 -7.51 -26.84 15.29
N LYS A 77 -6.39 -27.51 15.59
CA LYS A 77 -5.91 -27.70 16.96
C LYS A 77 -5.03 -26.55 17.45
N ILE A 78 -4.65 -25.62 16.56
CA ILE A 78 -3.73 -24.53 16.90
C ILE A 78 -4.52 -23.36 17.48
N LEU A 79 -4.20 -23.00 18.72
CA LEU A 79 -4.67 -21.75 19.33
C LEU A 79 -3.74 -20.61 18.93
N TRP A 80 -4.22 -19.70 18.09
CA TRP A 80 -3.48 -18.51 17.67
C TRP A 80 -3.66 -17.36 18.67
N THR A 81 -2.57 -16.69 19.01
CA THR A 81 -2.58 -15.50 19.87
C THR A 81 -1.89 -14.35 19.14
N ASP A 82 -2.50 -13.16 19.19
CA ASP A 82 -1.92 -11.92 18.68
C ASP A 82 -2.46 -10.72 19.47
N ALA A 83 -1.64 -9.68 19.60
CA ALA A 83 -1.99 -8.45 20.30
C ALA A 83 -2.06 -7.31 19.29
N LYS A 84 -3.24 -6.69 19.17
CA LYS A 84 -3.42 -5.47 18.36
C LYS A 84 -3.75 -4.28 19.25
N LYS A 85 -3.13 -3.13 18.96
CA LYS A 85 -3.51 -1.86 19.56
C LYS A 85 -4.75 -1.31 18.84
N LEU A 86 -5.85 -1.18 19.56
CA LEU A 86 -7.04 -0.48 19.06
C LEU A 86 -6.92 1.00 19.43
N ASN A 87 -6.75 1.86 18.43
CA ASN A 87 -6.82 3.29 18.66
C ASN A 87 -8.29 3.73 18.60
N CYS A 88 -8.84 4.14 19.74
CA CYS A 88 -10.15 4.79 19.77
C CYS A 88 -10.05 6.09 18.97
N LEU A 89 -10.84 6.21 17.90
CA LEU A 89 -10.94 7.41 17.08
C LEU A 89 -11.54 8.55 17.92
N VAL A 90 -10.71 9.31 18.64
CA VAL A 90 -11.08 10.68 19.05
C VAL A 90 -11.19 11.47 17.75
N THR A 91 -12.41 11.86 17.45
CA THR A 91 -12.87 12.62 16.30
C THR A 91 -11.96 13.81 15.96
N THR A 92 -10.93 13.58 15.13
CA THR A 92 -10.26 14.62 14.33
C THR A 92 -10.89 14.71 12.94
N ARG A 93 -12.23 14.70 12.91
CA ARG A 93 -13.06 15.41 11.93
C ARG A 93 -14.15 16.12 12.71
N GLY A 94 -13.78 17.27 13.25
CA GLY A 94 -14.52 17.98 14.29
C GLY A 94 -15.97 18.27 13.91
N ARG A 95 -16.89 17.54 14.52
CA ARG A 95 -18.15 18.10 15.02
C ARG A 95 -18.35 17.60 16.44
N LYS A 96 -17.91 18.41 17.40
CA LYS A 96 -18.35 18.27 18.79
C LYS A 96 -19.81 18.70 18.82
N ARG A 97 -20.73 17.77 19.07
CA ARG A 97 -22.10 18.12 19.46
C ARG A 97 -22.07 18.51 20.93
N THR A 98 -22.08 19.81 21.21
CA THR A 98 -22.39 20.32 22.54
C THR A 98 -23.90 20.45 22.66
N GLN A 99 -24.49 19.78 23.66
CA GLN A 99 -25.83 20.13 24.09
C GLN A 99 -25.72 21.27 25.10
N ASN A 100 -26.25 22.43 24.74
CA ASN A 100 -26.39 23.54 25.66
C ASN A 100 -27.68 23.34 26.44
N SER A 101 -27.57 23.10 27.75
CA SER A 101 -28.69 23.34 28.67
C SER A 101 -28.92 24.85 28.74
N LYS A 102 -30.15 25.31 28.46
CA LYS A 102 -30.54 26.71 28.68
C LYS A 102 -30.42 26.97 30.19
N LYS A 103 -29.60 27.94 30.59
CA LYS A 103 -29.58 28.41 31.98
C LYS A 103 -30.92 29.08 32.25
N ASN A 104 -31.72 28.51 33.14
CA ASN A 104 -32.94 29.16 33.62
C ASN A 104 -32.54 30.40 34.44
N THR A 105 -32.82 31.59 33.92
CA THR A 105 -32.81 32.83 34.71
C THR A 105 -34.16 32.95 35.40
N PHE A 106 -34.26 32.47 36.64
CA PHE A 106 -35.38 32.78 37.53
C PHE A 106 -34.85 33.57 38.72
N PHE A 107 -35.14 34.87 38.74
CA PHE A 107 -34.95 35.74 39.89
C PHE A 107 -36.33 35.92 40.57
N PRO A 108 -36.54 35.47 41.81
CA PRO A 108 -37.66 35.93 42.61
C PRO A 108 -37.30 37.22 43.35
N GLN A 109 -38.34 38.01 43.61
CA GLN A 109 -38.37 39.38 44.15
C GLN A 109 -37.77 39.53 45.55
#